data_AF-A0AAU7ANX4-F1
#
_entry.id   AF-A0AAU7ANX4-F1
#
_cell.length_a   1.000
_cell.length_b   1.000
_cell.length_c   1.000
_cell.angle_alpha   90.00
_cell.angle_beta   90.00
_cell.angle_gamma   90.00
#
_symmetry.space_group_name_H-M   'P 1'
#
loop_
_entity.id
_entity.type
_entity.pdbx_description
1 polymer ?
#
loop_
_entity_poly.entity_id
_entity_poly.type
_entity_poly.pdbx_seq_one_letter_code
_entity_poly.pdbx_strand_id
1 'polypeptide(L)'
;MPDDPTAPRPALPAGPQPEAGGTGGLKKRLLAVDGSPVAVKGASRLRRTLPGDSRYGDALSTANQLPHDLIGRELVAMSAERPSAVRELGLGALQVWQKLSEGLGRGHGDQPVTLLFTDLVGFSTWALEAGDSSAVNLLRKVGDAQEDAIATYGGRVVKRLGDGLMAVFVTPEDAVAAAVEAQEHIGHVEVDGYRPQLRAGVHSGTPRKLGGDYLGVDVNVAARVADAAKGGEVLVSDPVADHLEADGHAYLYRMGRRKRLKAAGTPKELRVCRVQSAD
;
A
#
# COMPACT_ATOMS: atom_id res chain seq x y z
N MET A 1 65.17 15.19 54.33
CA MET A 1 65.21 13.75 54.06
C MET A 1 64.36 13.51 52.81
N PRO A 2 64.89 12.72 51.86
CA PRO A 2 64.87 12.93 50.40
C PRO A 2 63.67 12.19 49.74
N ASP A 3 63.37 12.16 48.44
CA ASP A 3 64.13 12.09 47.18
C ASP A 3 63.32 12.68 45.99
N ASP A 4 64.03 13.34 45.08
CA ASP A 4 63.78 13.45 43.62
C ASP A 4 64.56 12.26 42.98
N PRO A 5 64.29 11.65 41.79
CA PRO A 5 63.75 12.29 40.58
C PRO A 5 62.98 11.41 39.55
N THR A 6 62.53 12.11 38.50
CA THR A 6 62.11 11.68 37.15
C THR A 6 62.67 10.39 36.56
N ALA A 7 61.79 9.53 36.01
CA ALA A 7 61.94 8.85 34.69
C ALA A 7 60.62 8.18 34.25
N PRO A 8 60.17 8.32 32.98
CA PRO A 8 59.02 7.59 32.43
C PRO A 8 59.39 6.15 32.06
N ARG A 9 58.56 5.18 32.44
CA ARG A 9 58.68 3.76 32.04
C ARG A 9 58.13 3.53 30.62
N PRO A 10 58.73 2.60 29.82
CA PRO A 10 58.34 2.34 28.44
C PRO A 10 57.00 1.62 28.32
N ALA A 11 56.27 1.94 27.26
CA ALA A 11 55.01 1.29 26.89
C ALA A 11 55.27 -0.16 26.43
N LEU A 12 54.48 -1.10 26.96
CA LEU A 12 54.44 -2.48 26.50
C LEU A 12 53.57 -2.57 25.22
N PRO A 13 53.95 -3.40 24.23
CA PRO A 13 53.21 -3.51 22.97
C PRO A 13 51.84 -4.16 23.18
N ALA A 14 50.84 -3.60 22.49
CA ALA A 14 49.49 -4.12 22.44
C ALA A 14 49.47 -5.54 21.85
N GLY A 15 48.89 -6.49 22.59
CA GLY A 15 48.53 -7.81 22.06
C GLY A 15 47.42 -7.70 20.99
N PRO A 16 47.33 -8.68 20.08
CA PRO A 16 46.42 -8.62 18.94
C PRO A 16 44.96 -8.58 19.39
N GLN A 17 44.21 -7.62 18.85
CA GLN A 17 42.76 -7.50 19.00
C GLN A 17 42.04 -8.62 18.24
N PRO A 18 40.90 -9.13 18.73
CA PRO A 18 40.09 -10.06 17.97
C PRO A 18 39.43 -9.36 16.77
N GLU A 19 39.69 -9.93 15.61
CA GLU A 19 39.13 -9.68 14.28
C GLU A 19 37.63 -9.27 14.30
N ALA A 20 37.35 -8.02 13.93
CA ALA A 20 36.01 -7.58 13.56
C ALA A 20 35.73 -7.96 12.09
N GLY A 21 35.02 -9.07 11.89
CA GLY A 21 34.49 -9.47 10.59
C GLY A 21 33.58 -8.39 9.99
N GLY A 22 34.04 -7.78 8.90
CA GLY A 22 33.48 -6.57 8.32
C GLY A 22 32.12 -6.73 7.64
N THR A 23 31.15 -5.92 8.09
CA THR A 23 29.93 -5.54 7.34
C THR A 23 29.77 -4.01 7.23
N GLY A 24 30.86 -3.26 7.40
CA GLY A 24 30.88 -1.79 7.40
C GLY A 24 31.10 -1.12 6.04
N GLY A 25 31.47 -1.87 4.99
CA GLY A 25 31.86 -1.31 3.69
C GLY A 25 30.70 -0.93 2.76
N LEU A 26 29.57 -1.67 2.80
CA LEU A 26 28.44 -1.41 1.90
C LEU A 26 27.55 -0.26 2.38
N LYS A 27 27.38 -0.08 3.69
CA LYS A 27 26.57 1.01 4.26
C LYS A 27 27.15 2.40 3.96
N LYS A 28 28.48 2.53 3.81
CA LYS A 28 29.13 3.80 3.46
C LYS A 28 29.10 4.14 1.96
N ARG A 29 28.90 3.17 1.06
CA ARG A 29 28.80 3.45 -0.40
C ARG A 29 27.40 3.82 -0.85
N LEU A 30 26.37 3.44 -0.09
CA LEU A 30 24.97 3.81 -0.39
C LEU A 30 24.58 5.22 0.07
N LEU A 31 25.37 5.85 0.94
CA LEU A 31 25.14 7.22 1.44
C LEU A 31 25.95 8.30 0.71
N ALA A 32 26.56 7.98 -0.45
CA ALA A 32 27.39 8.92 -1.21
C ALA A 32 26.92 9.15 -2.65
N VAL A 33 25.64 8.88 -2.95
CA VAL A 33 25.03 9.21 -4.25
C VAL A 33 23.87 10.20 -4.05
N ASP A 34 24.06 11.17 -3.16
CA ASP A 34 23.23 12.37 -3.15
C ASP A 34 24.09 13.55 -3.63
N GLY A 35 23.69 14.15 -4.74
CA GLY A 35 24.24 15.43 -5.21
C GLY A 35 25.00 15.43 -6.54
N SER A 36 25.04 14.34 -7.33
CA SER A 36 25.62 14.42 -8.67
C SER A 36 24.66 15.12 -9.65
N PRO A 37 25.04 16.24 -10.30
CA PRO A 37 24.24 16.92 -11.32
C PRO A 37 23.91 16.02 -12.52
N VAL A 38 24.65 14.92 -12.71
CA VAL A 38 24.46 13.93 -13.77
C VAL A 38 23.29 13.00 -13.46
N ALA A 39 23.08 12.63 -12.19
CA ALA A 39 21.95 11.79 -11.77
C ALA A 39 20.60 12.54 -11.88
N VAL A 40 20.59 13.83 -11.51
CA VAL A 40 19.41 14.70 -11.64
C VAL A 40 19.06 14.99 -13.10
N LYS A 41 20.08 15.16 -13.98
CA LYS A 41 19.87 15.26 -15.43
C LYS A 41 19.40 13.94 -16.05
N GLY A 42 19.88 12.79 -15.55
CA GLY A 42 19.45 11.46 -15.99
C GLY A 42 17.97 11.20 -15.69
N ALA A 43 17.54 11.45 -14.47
CA ALA A 43 16.15 11.30 -14.05
C ALA A 43 15.19 12.25 -14.80
N SER A 44 15.64 13.48 -15.09
CA SER A 44 14.86 14.48 -15.84
C SER A 44 14.73 14.14 -17.33
N ARG A 45 15.72 13.44 -17.91
CA ARG A 45 15.72 13.02 -19.32
C ARG A 45 14.84 11.79 -19.54
N LEU A 46 14.83 10.86 -18.57
CA LEU A 46 13.98 9.67 -18.58
C LEU A 46 12.48 10.00 -18.54
N ARG A 47 12.11 11.13 -17.92
CA ARG A 47 10.74 11.66 -17.89
C ARG A 47 10.19 12.14 -19.24
N ARG A 48 11.06 12.40 -20.23
CA ARG A 48 10.67 13.00 -21.53
C ARG A 48 10.63 12.03 -22.71
N THR A 49 11.07 10.79 -22.55
CA THR A 49 11.26 9.85 -23.68
C THR A 49 10.55 8.51 -23.53
N LEU A 50 9.64 8.36 -22.57
CA LEU A 50 8.86 7.13 -22.39
C LEU A 50 7.42 7.32 -22.91
N PRO A 51 7.03 6.67 -24.02
CA PRO A 51 5.65 6.68 -24.50
C PRO A 51 4.84 5.66 -23.70
N GLY A 52 3.97 6.14 -22.82
CA GLY A 52 3.06 5.32 -22.01
C GLY A 52 1.62 5.41 -22.50
N ASP A 53 0.90 4.29 -22.50
CA ASP A 53 -0.56 4.28 -22.64
C ASP A 53 -1.18 4.65 -21.28
N SER A 54 -1.95 5.73 -21.25
CA SER A 54 -2.50 6.37 -20.06
C SER A 54 -3.55 5.55 -19.30
N ARG A 55 -3.94 4.38 -19.82
CA ARG A 55 -4.99 3.54 -19.22
C ARG A 55 -4.50 2.45 -18.26
N TYR A 56 -3.19 2.23 -18.17
CA TYR A 56 -2.59 1.31 -17.21
C TYR A 56 -1.33 1.93 -16.60
N GLY A 57 -1.32 2.07 -15.28
CA GLY A 57 -0.40 2.92 -14.53
C GLY A 57 1.11 2.66 -14.70
N ASP A 58 1.85 3.77 -14.57
CA ASP A 58 3.27 3.98 -14.28
C ASP A 58 4.35 3.03 -14.86
N ALA A 59 5.08 3.60 -15.84
CA ALA A 59 6.50 3.56 -16.21
C ALA A 59 7.34 2.25 -16.19
N LEU A 60 6.87 1.12 -15.69
CA LEU A 60 7.62 -0.15 -15.74
C LEU A 60 7.04 -1.19 -16.73
N SER A 61 5.92 -0.86 -17.40
CA SER A 61 5.22 -1.80 -18.30
C SER A 61 5.41 -1.55 -19.80
N THR A 62 6.42 -0.78 -20.21
CA THR A 62 6.80 -0.69 -21.64
C THR A 62 8.28 -1.01 -21.85
N ALA A 63 8.69 -2.20 -21.45
CA ALA A 63 9.80 -2.86 -22.12
C ALA A 63 9.22 -3.58 -23.33
N ASN A 64 9.28 -2.95 -24.51
CA ASN A 64 9.20 -3.74 -25.73
C ASN A 64 10.20 -3.23 -26.76
N GLN A 65 11.35 -3.88 -26.77
CA GLN A 65 12.11 -4.29 -27.94
C GLN A 65 13.30 -5.09 -27.43
N LEU A 66 13.15 -6.41 -27.29
CA LEU A 66 14.21 -7.44 -27.36
C LEU A 66 13.54 -8.83 -27.36
N PRO A 67 14.12 -9.86 -28.02
CA PRO A 67 13.43 -11.10 -28.33
C PRO A 67 13.11 -11.91 -27.07
N HIS A 68 11.86 -12.36 -26.97
CA HIS A 68 11.41 -13.36 -26.00
C HIS A 68 12.22 -14.64 -26.18
N ASP A 69 12.89 -15.11 -25.11
CA ASP A 69 12.95 -16.56 -24.85
C ASP A 69 13.57 -17.03 -23.52
N LEU A 70 14.05 -16.16 -22.60
CA LEU A 70 14.78 -16.70 -21.42
C LEU A 70 14.41 -16.18 -20.03
N ILE A 71 13.35 -15.37 -19.88
CA ILE A 71 12.97 -14.82 -18.56
C ILE A 71 11.66 -15.43 -18.01
N GLY A 72 10.91 -16.16 -18.83
CA GLY A 72 9.60 -16.71 -18.46
C GLY A 72 9.63 -17.91 -17.51
N ARG A 73 10.79 -18.53 -17.26
CA ARG A 73 10.88 -19.73 -16.40
C ARG A 73 11.48 -19.50 -15.02
N GLU A 74 12.31 -18.47 -14.85
CA GLU A 74 12.93 -18.19 -13.55
C GLU A 74 12.01 -17.36 -12.64
N LEU A 75 11.26 -16.40 -13.20
CA LEU A 75 10.35 -15.55 -12.40
C LEU A 75 9.10 -16.30 -11.90
N VAL A 76 8.67 -17.34 -12.62
CA VAL A 76 7.57 -18.23 -12.18
C VAL A 76 8.06 -19.23 -11.12
N ALA A 77 9.32 -19.67 -11.20
CA ALA A 77 9.92 -20.53 -10.18
C ALA A 77 10.16 -19.82 -8.84
N MET A 78 10.39 -18.49 -8.85
CA MET A 78 10.56 -17.70 -7.62
C MET A 78 9.25 -17.35 -6.90
N SER A 79 8.08 -17.66 -7.47
CA SER A 79 6.77 -17.41 -6.85
C SER A 79 6.08 -18.66 -6.30
N ALA A 80 6.65 -19.86 -6.50
CA ALA A 80 5.96 -21.12 -6.26
C ALA A 80 6.05 -21.66 -4.81
N GLU A 81 6.77 -21.01 -3.90
CA GLU A 81 6.82 -21.47 -2.50
C GLU A 81 6.79 -20.30 -1.51
N ARG A 82 5.58 -19.83 -1.16
CA ARG A 82 5.12 -19.34 0.18
C ARG A 82 3.92 -18.37 0.08
N PRO A 83 3.05 -18.32 1.11
CA PRO A 83 1.82 -17.54 1.08
C PRO A 83 2.10 -16.02 1.05
N SER A 84 1.34 -15.29 0.22
CA SER A 84 1.12 -13.83 0.30
C SER A 84 2.37 -12.92 0.17
N ALA A 85 3.05 -12.94 -0.98
CA ALA A 85 4.16 -12.02 -1.26
C ALA A 85 3.75 -10.57 -1.62
N VAL A 86 2.50 -10.31 -2.01
CA VAL A 86 2.01 -8.94 -2.31
C VAL A 86 1.87 -8.08 -1.04
N ARG A 87 1.67 -8.75 0.11
CA ARG A 87 1.68 -8.09 1.42
C ARG A 87 3.04 -7.45 1.71
N GLU A 88 4.14 -7.96 1.17
CA GLU A 88 5.49 -7.43 1.40
C GLU A 88 6.00 -6.45 0.32
N LEU A 89 5.44 -6.41 -0.89
CA LEU A 89 5.81 -5.35 -1.84
C LEU A 89 5.00 -4.07 -1.61
N GLY A 90 3.72 -4.21 -1.22
CA GLY A 90 2.91 -3.09 -0.74
C GLY A 90 3.34 -2.59 0.64
N LEU A 91 3.54 -3.50 1.62
CA LEU A 91 3.98 -3.10 2.96
C LEU A 91 5.48 -2.97 3.12
N GLY A 92 6.32 -3.67 2.37
CA GLY A 92 7.78 -3.56 2.46
C GLY A 92 8.28 -2.26 1.83
N ALA A 93 7.68 -1.83 0.71
CA ALA A 93 7.84 -0.46 0.24
C ALA A 93 7.34 0.54 1.31
N LEU A 94 6.13 0.35 1.87
CA LEU A 94 5.64 1.20 2.97
C LEU A 94 6.48 1.12 4.25
N GLN A 95 7.19 0.02 4.55
CA GLN A 95 8.05 -0.16 5.73
C GLN A 95 9.41 0.50 5.52
N VAL A 96 9.97 0.37 4.31
CA VAL A 96 11.16 1.10 3.88
C VAL A 96 10.85 2.61 3.86
N TRP A 97 9.69 3.01 3.34
CA TRP A 97 9.19 4.37 3.40
C TRP A 97 8.78 4.80 4.82
N GLN A 98 8.31 3.90 5.69
CA GLN A 98 8.02 4.21 7.10
C GLN A 98 9.29 4.56 7.86
N LYS A 99 10.36 3.80 7.66
CA LYS A 99 11.69 4.10 8.22
C LYS A 99 12.26 5.41 7.68
N LEU A 100 11.99 5.75 6.42
CA LEU A 100 12.33 7.07 5.86
C LEU A 100 11.43 8.19 6.43
N SER A 101 10.16 7.90 6.74
CA SER A 101 9.21 8.83 7.35
C SER A 101 9.41 9.05 8.85
N GLU A 102 10.13 8.16 9.54
CA GLU A 102 10.54 8.39 10.94
C GLU A 102 11.43 9.64 11.08
N GLY A 103 12.09 10.08 9.99
CA GLY A 103 12.79 11.36 9.91
C GLY A 103 11.89 12.57 9.62
N LEU A 104 10.67 12.35 9.11
CA LEU A 104 9.66 13.36 8.78
C LEU A 104 8.48 13.22 9.75
N GLY A 105 8.69 13.57 11.02
CA GLY A 105 7.71 13.78 12.10
C GLY A 105 6.34 13.06 12.03
N ARG A 106 6.01 12.31 13.09
CA ARG A 106 4.63 11.79 13.34
C ARG A 106 3.63 12.95 13.51
N GLY A 107 3.07 13.46 12.41
CA GLY A 107 2.09 14.54 12.44
C GLY A 107 0.98 14.34 11.41
N HIS A 108 -0.26 14.56 11.84
CA HIS A 108 -1.45 14.65 11.00
C HIS A 108 -1.28 15.73 9.91
N GLY A 109 -1.97 15.55 8.78
CA GLY A 109 -2.11 16.56 7.75
C GLY A 109 -3.18 17.61 8.10
N ASP A 110 -3.31 18.61 7.23
CA ASP A 110 -4.18 19.79 7.49
C ASP A 110 -5.62 19.61 7.02
N GLN A 111 -5.95 18.53 6.29
CA GLN A 111 -7.29 18.32 5.73
C GLN A 111 -7.81 16.91 6.02
N PRO A 112 -9.05 16.78 6.53
CA PRO A 112 -9.69 15.48 6.66
C PRO A 112 -10.01 14.92 5.28
N VAL A 113 -9.79 13.62 5.11
CA VAL A 113 -10.18 12.87 3.92
C VAL A 113 -10.73 11.52 4.32
N THR A 114 -11.52 10.91 3.43
CA THR A 114 -11.95 9.52 3.57
C THR A 114 -11.15 8.65 2.64
N LEU A 115 -10.54 7.61 3.20
CA LEU A 115 -9.69 6.64 2.52
C LEU A 115 -10.51 5.37 2.26
N LEU A 116 -10.52 4.91 1.02
CA LEU A 116 -11.06 3.63 0.59
C LEU A 116 -9.89 2.71 0.20
N PHE A 117 -9.82 1.55 0.83
CA PHE A 117 -8.97 0.45 0.41
C PHE A 117 -9.84 -0.72 -0.06
N THR A 118 -9.40 -1.36 -1.13
CA THR A 118 -10.07 -2.53 -1.70
C THR A 118 -9.06 -3.61 -2.03
N ASP A 119 -9.53 -4.84 -2.09
CA ASP A 119 -8.72 -6.01 -2.42
C ASP A 119 -9.61 -7.16 -2.91
N LEU A 120 -9.06 -8.09 -3.70
CA LEU A 120 -9.79 -9.26 -4.18
C LEU A 120 -9.48 -10.50 -3.34
N VAL A 121 -10.52 -11.15 -2.85
CA VAL A 121 -10.36 -12.36 -2.05
C VAL A 121 -10.00 -13.56 -2.92
N GLY A 122 -8.83 -14.14 -2.67
CA GLY A 122 -8.38 -15.38 -3.32
C GLY A 122 -7.87 -15.19 -4.76
N PHE A 123 -7.71 -13.95 -5.22
CA PHE A 123 -7.26 -13.66 -6.58
C PHE A 123 -5.89 -14.28 -6.88
N SER A 124 -4.90 -14.16 -5.99
CA SER A 124 -3.57 -14.72 -6.24
C SER A 124 -3.60 -16.24 -6.46
N THR A 125 -4.45 -16.96 -5.73
CA THR A 125 -4.61 -18.42 -5.89
C THR A 125 -5.26 -18.75 -7.22
N TRP A 126 -6.36 -18.07 -7.55
CA TRP A 126 -7.04 -18.28 -8.82
C TRP A 126 -6.15 -17.93 -10.03
N ALA A 127 -5.38 -16.84 -9.95
CA ALA A 127 -4.50 -16.40 -11.02
C ALA A 127 -3.40 -17.43 -11.35
N LEU A 128 -2.90 -18.17 -10.35
CA LEU A 128 -1.94 -19.27 -10.56
C LEU A 128 -2.54 -20.43 -11.36
N GLU A 129 -3.84 -20.69 -11.21
CA GLU A 129 -4.54 -21.77 -11.90
C GLU A 129 -5.03 -21.34 -13.29
N ALA A 130 -5.53 -20.11 -13.41
CA ALA A 130 -6.11 -19.57 -14.64
C ALA A 130 -5.07 -19.05 -15.64
N GLY A 131 -3.88 -18.68 -15.17
CA GLY A 131 -2.80 -18.14 -15.99
C GLY A 131 -2.92 -16.65 -16.30
N ASP A 132 -1.82 -16.08 -16.80
CA ASP A 132 -1.61 -14.63 -16.88
C ASP A 132 -2.66 -13.89 -17.74
N SER A 133 -3.10 -14.50 -18.85
CA SER A 133 -4.06 -13.85 -19.75
C SER A 133 -5.43 -13.65 -19.09
N SER A 134 -5.91 -14.68 -18.39
CA SER A 134 -7.16 -14.63 -17.63
C SER A 134 -7.04 -13.71 -16.43
N ALA A 135 -5.90 -13.73 -15.73
CA ALA A 135 -5.61 -12.83 -14.63
C ALA A 135 -5.66 -11.35 -15.06
N VAL A 136 -5.00 -11.00 -16.17
CA VAL A 136 -5.00 -9.63 -16.71
C VAL A 136 -6.40 -9.22 -17.17
N ASN A 137 -7.16 -10.12 -17.80
CA ASN A 137 -8.54 -9.85 -18.21
C ASN A 137 -9.44 -9.58 -16.99
N LEU A 138 -9.31 -10.36 -15.92
CA LEU A 138 -10.06 -10.15 -14.69
C LEU A 138 -9.69 -8.80 -14.05
N LEU A 139 -8.41 -8.50 -13.90
CA LEU A 139 -7.94 -7.23 -13.32
C LEU A 139 -8.39 -6.01 -14.14
N ARG A 140 -8.51 -6.14 -15.47
CA ARG A 140 -9.12 -5.10 -16.31
C ARG A 140 -10.56 -4.86 -15.93
N LYS A 141 -11.40 -5.91 -15.99
CA LYS A 141 -12.84 -5.79 -15.72
C LYS A 141 -13.13 -5.29 -14.30
N VAL A 142 -12.38 -5.80 -13.32
CA VAL A 142 -12.47 -5.34 -11.94
C VAL A 142 -12.04 -3.89 -11.84
N GLY A 143 -10.89 -3.53 -12.42
CA GLY A 143 -10.40 -2.15 -12.41
C GLY A 143 -11.41 -1.17 -12.99
N ASP A 144 -11.99 -1.49 -14.15
CA ASP A 144 -13.02 -0.66 -14.79
C ASP A 144 -14.25 -0.51 -13.87
N ALA A 145 -14.76 -1.61 -13.30
CA ALA A 145 -15.89 -1.59 -12.39
C ALA A 145 -15.66 -0.75 -11.12
N GLN A 146 -14.45 -0.79 -10.56
CA GLN A 146 -14.09 0.02 -9.39
C GLN A 146 -13.92 1.49 -9.74
N GLU A 147 -13.22 1.78 -10.83
CA GLU A 147 -12.92 3.16 -11.22
C GLU A 147 -14.17 3.91 -11.65
N ASP A 148 -15.11 3.25 -12.32
CA ASP A 148 -16.41 3.81 -12.66
C ASP A 148 -17.21 4.21 -11.41
N ALA A 149 -17.30 3.33 -10.40
CA ALA A 149 -17.96 3.63 -9.14
C ALA A 149 -17.25 4.75 -8.38
N ILE A 150 -15.92 4.72 -8.28
CA ILE A 150 -15.14 5.76 -7.59
C ILE A 150 -15.33 7.12 -8.26
N ALA A 151 -15.31 7.18 -9.59
CA ALA A 151 -15.50 8.42 -10.34
C ALA A 151 -16.94 8.97 -10.18
N THR A 152 -17.94 8.09 -10.14
CA THR A 152 -19.35 8.45 -9.97
C THR A 152 -19.60 9.23 -8.68
N TYR A 153 -18.94 8.84 -7.58
CA TYR A 153 -19.02 9.54 -6.29
C TYR A 153 -17.86 10.52 -6.06
N GLY A 154 -17.26 11.06 -7.12
CA GLY A 154 -16.27 12.13 -7.02
C GLY A 154 -14.94 11.74 -6.33
N GLY A 155 -14.70 10.44 -6.19
CA GLY A 155 -13.47 9.90 -5.63
C GLY A 155 -12.30 9.97 -6.60
N ARG A 156 -11.09 9.86 -6.05
CA ARG A 156 -9.86 9.80 -6.84
C ARG A 156 -9.03 8.59 -6.45
N VAL A 157 -8.71 7.74 -7.42
CA VAL A 157 -7.72 6.68 -7.25
C VAL A 157 -6.35 7.32 -6.99
N VAL A 158 -5.74 6.95 -5.86
CA VAL A 158 -4.39 7.38 -5.48
C VAL A 158 -3.37 6.44 -6.11
N LYS A 159 -3.58 5.13 -5.97
CA LYS A 159 -2.72 4.09 -6.51
C LYS A 159 -3.44 2.75 -6.58
N ARG A 160 -3.00 1.92 -7.52
CA ARG A 160 -3.37 0.50 -7.63
C ARG A 160 -2.38 -0.35 -6.84
N LEU A 161 -2.86 -1.43 -6.23
CA LEU A 161 -2.15 -2.29 -5.30
C LEU A 161 -2.24 -3.75 -5.76
N GLY A 162 -1.85 -4.02 -7.00
CA GLY A 162 -2.04 -5.33 -7.62
C GLY A 162 -3.50 -5.57 -7.99
N ASP A 163 -4.19 -6.39 -7.19
CA ASP A 163 -5.61 -6.72 -7.26
C ASP A 163 -6.51 -5.78 -6.46
N GLY A 164 -5.92 -4.90 -5.65
CA GLY A 164 -6.63 -3.85 -4.94
C GLY A 164 -6.35 -2.44 -5.45
N LEU A 165 -6.97 -1.46 -4.81
CA LEU A 165 -6.61 -0.05 -4.96
C LEU A 165 -6.79 0.73 -3.66
N MET A 166 -6.19 1.92 -3.67
CA MET A 166 -6.41 2.98 -2.69
C MET A 166 -7.04 4.19 -3.40
N ALA A 167 -8.18 4.64 -2.88
CA ALA A 167 -8.85 5.86 -3.33
C ALA A 167 -9.11 6.82 -2.17
N VAL A 168 -9.33 8.08 -2.50
CA VAL A 168 -9.67 9.14 -1.55
C VAL A 168 -10.92 9.89 -1.97
N PHE A 169 -11.69 10.29 -0.97
CA PHE A 169 -12.93 11.04 -1.09
C PHE A 169 -12.91 12.23 -0.13
N VAL A 170 -13.68 13.25 -0.48
CA VAL A 170 -13.88 14.41 0.39
C VAL A 170 -14.79 14.03 1.55
N THR A 171 -15.87 13.29 1.28
CA THR A 171 -16.86 12.92 2.28
C THR A 171 -16.91 11.41 2.55
N PRO A 172 -17.32 10.99 3.76
CA PRO A 172 -17.48 9.58 4.10
C PRO A 172 -18.62 8.86 3.35
N GLU A 173 -19.76 9.53 3.12
CA GLU A 173 -20.92 8.98 2.42
C GLU A 173 -20.62 8.63 0.97
N ASP A 174 -19.86 9.47 0.26
CA ASP A 174 -19.42 9.21 -1.12
C ASP A 174 -18.49 8.00 -1.18
N ALA A 175 -17.55 7.88 -0.24
CA ALA A 175 -16.63 6.74 -0.18
C ALA A 175 -17.35 5.42 0.08
N VAL A 176 -18.37 5.44 0.94
CA VAL A 176 -19.16 4.26 1.28
C VAL A 176 -20.07 3.88 0.11
N ALA A 177 -20.71 4.85 -0.55
CA ALA A 177 -21.52 4.60 -1.73
C ALA A 177 -20.68 3.99 -2.86
N ALA A 178 -19.51 4.56 -3.15
CA ALA A 178 -18.57 4.01 -4.12
C ALA A 178 -18.12 2.58 -3.79
N ALA A 179 -17.86 2.28 -2.51
CA ALA A 179 -17.43 0.95 -2.09
C ALA A 179 -18.53 -0.10 -2.24
N VAL A 180 -19.79 0.27 -1.93
CA VAL A 180 -20.95 -0.61 -2.09
C VAL A 180 -21.24 -0.84 -3.57
N GLU A 181 -21.28 0.21 -4.38
CA GLU A 181 -21.52 0.11 -5.81
C GLU A 181 -20.41 -0.67 -6.54
N ALA A 182 -19.14 -0.44 -6.19
CA ALA A 182 -18.03 -1.22 -6.74
C ALA A 182 -18.16 -2.72 -6.40
N GLN A 183 -18.59 -3.06 -5.19
CA GLN A 183 -18.84 -4.45 -4.81
C GLN A 183 -19.95 -5.07 -5.67
N GLU A 184 -21.05 -4.35 -5.89
CA GLU A 184 -22.17 -4.79 -6.73
C GLU A 184 -21.73 -5.00 -8.18
N HIS A 185 -21.07 -4.02 -8.78
CA HIS A 185 -20.52 -4.11 -10.14
C HIS A 185 -19.57 -5.31 -10.30
N ILE A 186 -18.67 -5.53 -9.33
CA ILE A 186 -17.75 -6.66 -9.34
C ILE A 186 -18.49 -8.00 -9.21
N GLY A 187 -19.61 -8.05 -8.49
CA GLY A 187 -20.46 -9.24 -8.40
C GLY A 187 -20.99 -9.72 -9.76
N HIS A 188 -21.04 -8.83 -10.76
CA HIS A 188 -21.42 -9.14 -12.14
C HIS A 188 -20.22 -9.52 -13.05
N VAL A 189 -18.98 -9.35 -12.58
CA VAL A 189 -17.79 -9.75 -13.33
C VAL A 189 -17.63 -11.27 -13.27
N GLU A 190 -17.42 -11.88 -14.44
CA GLU A 190 -17.05 -13.28 -14.57
C GLU A 190 -15.95 -13.44 -15.63
N VAL A 191 -14.95 -14.25 -15.30
CA VAL A 191 -13.87 -14.67 -16.20
C VAL A 191 -13.63 -16.16 -15.96
N ASP A 192 -13.75 -16.96 -17.01
CA ASP A 192 -13.52 -18.41 -16.97
C ASP A 192 -14.26 -19.15 -15.84
N GLY A 193 -15.52 -18.75 -15.59
CA GLY A 193 -16.36 -19.30 -14.53
C GLY A 193 -16.00 -18.84 -13.12
N TYR A 194 -14.98 -18.00 -12.95
CA TYR A 194 -14.62 -17.38 -11.67
C TYR A 194 -15.30 -16.02 -11.51
N ARG A 195 -15.92 -15.84 -10.34
CA ARG A 195 -16.52 -14.58 -9.89
C ARG A 195 -15.70 -14.01 -8.74
N PRO A 196 -15.01 -12.87 -8.94
CA PRO A 196 -14.22 -12.24 -7.90
C PRO A 196 -15.11 -11.73 -6.76
N GLN A 197 -14.56 -11.72 -5.55
CA GLN A 197 -15.19 -11.08 -4.40
C GLN A 197 -14.33 -9.92 -3.92
N LEU A 198 -14.89 -8.70 -3.99
CA LEU A 198 -14.27 -7.52 -3.41
C LEU A 198 -14.42 -7.55 -1.89
N ARG A 199 -13.36 -7.23 -1.18
CA ARG A 199 -13.43 -6.74 0.21
C ARG A 199 -13.00 -5.29 0.25
N ALA A 200 -13.67 -4.47 1.05
CA ALA A 200 -13.41 -3.05 1.13
C ALA A 200 -13.36 -2.54 2.57
N GLY A 201 -12.54 -1.52 2.80
CA GLY A 201 -12.41 -0.82 4.06
C GLY A 201 -12.42 0.68 3.88
N VAL A 202 -13.26 1.37 4.65
CA VAL A 202 -13.41 2.83 4.62
C VAL A 202 -13.05 3.44 5.96
N HIS A 203 -12.19 4.46 5.94
CA HIS A 203 -11.77 5.19 7.13
C HIS A 203 -11.57 6.67 6.86
N SER A 204 -12.07 7.51 7.76
CA SER A 204 -11.86 8.96 7.73
C SER A 204 -10.84 9.37 8.77
N GLY A 205 -9.89 10.21 8.36
CA GLY A 205 -8.81 10.71 9.21
C GLY A 205 -8.14 11.93 8.57
N THR A 206 -6.97 12.31 9.09
CA THR A 206 -6.21 13.46 8.63
C THR A 206 -4.78 13.04 8.23
N PRO A 207 -4.63 12.19 7.19
CA PRO A 207 -3.32 11.81 6.68
C PRO A 207 -2.58 13.01 6.07
N ARG A 208 -1.25 12.94 6.04
CA ARG A 208 -0.41 13.91 5.35
C ARG A 208 -0.43 13.64 3.85
N LYS A 209 -0.84 14.63 3.06
CA LYS A 209 -0.70 14.60 1.60
C LYS A 209 0.73 14.93 1.19
N LEU A 210 1.35 14.09 0.37
CA LEU A 210 2.68 14.31 -0.19
C LEU A 210 2.62 14.12 -1.71
N GLY A 211 2.55 15.23 -2.44
CA GLY A 211 2.35 15.21 -3.89
C GLY A 211 1.00 14.57 -4.24
N GLY A 212 1.05 13.45 -4.98
CA GLY A 212 -0.13 12.68 -5.37
C GLY A 212 -0.60 11.63 -4.34
N ASP A 213 0.21 11.38 -3.30
CA ASP A 213 0.02 10.27 -2.35
C ASP A 213 -0.35 10.75 -0.92
N TYR A 214 -0.71 9.80 -0.06
CA TYR A 214 -1.06 10.03 1.35
C TYR A 214 -0.23 9.13 2.26
N LEU A 215 0.23 9.70 3.38
CA LEU A 215 1.05 9.04 4.38
C LEU A 215 0.49 9.31 5.78
N GLY A 216 0.68 8.34 6.68
CA GLY A 216 0.35 8.52 8.09
C GLY A 216 -0.38 7.33 8.68
N VAL A 217 -0.77 7.47 9.95
CA VAL A 217 -1.45 6.43 10.71
C VAL A 217 -2.80 6.10 10.08
N ASP A 218 -3.55 7.09 9.60
CA ASP A 218 -4.88 6.89 9.02
C ASP A 218 -4.86 6.02 7.75
N VAL A 219 -3.80 6.12 6.93
CA VAL A 219 -3.61 5.26 5.75
C VAL A 219 -3.44 3.80 6.17
N ASN A 220 -2.63 3.56 7.20
CA ASN A 220 -2.45 2.21 7.75
C ASN A 220 -3.73 1.69 8.39
N VAL A 221 -4.49 2.55 9.09
CA VAL A 221 -5.78 2.18 9.66
C VAL A 221 -6.76 1.77 8.57
N ALA A 222 -6.90 2.56 7.51
CA ALA A 222 -7.79 2.25 6.39
C ALA A 222 -7.46 0.89 5.75
N ALA A 223 -6.17 0.63 5.50
CA ALA A 223 -5.71 -0.66 5.00
C ALA A 223 -6.05 -1.82 5.95
N ARG A 224 -5.95 -1.62 7.28
CA ARG A 224 -6.32 -2.63 8.27
C ARG A 224 -7.82 -2.86 8.39
N VAL A 225 -8.63 -1.83 8.14
CA VAL A 225 -10.09 -1.98 8.04
C VAL A 225 -10.44 -2.86 6.83
N ALA A 226 -9.79 -2.64 5.68
CA ALA A 226 -10.00 -3.47 4.48
C ALA A 226 -9.51 -4.90 4.66
N ASP A 227 -8.33 -5.10 5.25
CA ASP A 227 -7.77 -6.42 5.58
C ASP A 227 -8.72 -7.28 6.44
N ALA A 228 -9.50 -6.63 7.31
CA ALA A 228 -10.41 -7.28 8.24
C ALA A 228 -11.76 -7.65 7.60
N ALA A 229 -12.08 -7.09 6.43
CA ALA A 229 -13.29 -7.38 5.69
C ALA A 229 -13.19 -8.77 5.02
N LYS A 230 -14.32 -9.47 4.99
CA LYS A 230 -14.49 -10.71 4.21
C LYS A 230 -14.80 -10.40 2.75
N GLY A 231 -14.77 -11.42 1.90
CA GLY A 231 -15.25 -11.29 0.52
C GLY A 231 -16.73 -10.90 0.48
N GLY A 232 -17.06 -9.89 -0.32
CA GLY A 232 -18.41 -9.29 -0.36
C GLY A 232 -18.74 -8.46 0.88
N GLU A 233 -17.74 -7.91 1.57
CA GLU A 233 -17.92 -7.09 2.75
C GLU A 233 -17.29 -5.70 2.57
N VAL A 234 -18.08 -4.66 2.88
CA VAL A 234 -17.58 -3.31 3.11
C VAL A 234 -17.57 -3.09 4.62
N LEU A 235 -16.38 -2.85 5.18
CA LEU A 235 -16.22 -2.43 6.56
C LEU A 235 -15.93 -0.93 6.63
N VAL A 236 -16.56 -0.26 7.58
CA VAL A 236 -16.31 1.15 7.87
C VAL A 236 -15.84 1.32 9.30
N SER A 237 -14.89 2.23 9.52
CA SER A 237 -14.44 2.62 10.85
C SER A 237 -15.49 3.46 11.61
N ASP A 238 -15.38 3.53 12.93
CA ASP A 238 -16.24 4.39 13.77
C ASP A 238 -16.37 5.84 13.26
N PRO A 239 -15.28 6.57 12.91
CA PRO A 239 -15.42 7.93 12.37
C PRO A 239 -16.33 8.04 11.14
N VAL A 240 -16.33 7.03 10.28
CA VAL A 240 -17.20 6.96 9.10
C VAL A 240 -18.64 6.66 9.53
N ALA A 241 -18.82 5.66 10.40
CA ALA A 241 -20.14 5.28 10.90
C ALA A 241 -20.82 6.44 11.67
N ASP A 242 -20.07 7.13 12.52
CA ASP A 242 -20.54 8.30 13.28
C ASP A 242 -20.97 9.43 12.32
N HIS A 243 -20.21 9.65 11.25
CA HIS A 243 -20.56 10.66 10.25
C HIS A 243 -21.85 10.30 9.48
N LEU A 244 -21.98 9.04 9.02
CA LEU A 244 -23.20 8.58 8.34
C LEU A 244 -24.45 8.73 9.23
N GLU A 245 -24.31 8.46 10.54
CA GLU A 245 -25.41 8.63 11.50
C GLU A 245 -25.74 10.11 11.74
N ALA A 246 -24.73 10.96 11.90
CA ALA A 246 -24.90 12.38 12.19
C ALA A 246 -25.50 13.17 11.02
N ASP A 247 -25.04 12.90 9.79
CA ASP A 247 -25.48 13.59 8.58
C ASP A 247 -26.74 12.95 7.97
N GLY A 248 -27.28 11.94 8.66
CA GLY A 248 -28.54 11.30 8.28
C GLY A 248 -28.43 10.43 7.03
N HIS A 249 -27.25 9.92 6.68
CA HIS A 249 -27.05 9.00 5.56
C HIS A 249 -27.16 7.51 5.96
N ALA A 250 -27.16 7.21 7.26
CA ALA A 250 -27.22 5.83 7.76
C ALA A 250 -28.45 5.04 7.28
N TYR A 251 -29.58 5.70 6.94
CA TYR A 251 -30.78 5.03 6.46
C TYR A 251 -30.61 4.39 5.06
N LEU A 252 -29.62 4.83 4.29
CA LEU A 252 -29.30 4.26 2.98
C LEU A 252 -28.67 2.86 3.10
N TYR A 253 -28.27 2.48 4.32
CA TYR A 253 -27.49 1.29 4.55
C TYR A 253 -28.00 0.42 5.68
N ARG A 254 -27.85 -0.89 5.53
CA ARG A 254 -27.95 -1.84 6.63
C ARG A 254 -26.62 -1.90 7.38
N MET A 255 -26.54 -1.18 8.49
CA MET A 255 -25.33 -1.15 9.32
C MET A 255 -25.33 -2.28 10.35
N GLY A 256 -24.24 -3.04 10.38
CA GLY A 256 -24.02 -4.10 11.36
C GLY A 256 -23.65 -3.55 12.74
N ARG A 257 -23.62 -4.43 13.75
CA ARG A 257 -23.12 -4.05 15.09
C ARG A 257 -21.66 -3.65 15.01
N ARG A 258 -21.32 -2.52 15.62
CA ARG A 258 -19.94 -2.07 15.81
C ARG A 258 -19.16 -3.06 16.67
N LYS A 259 -17.96 -3.44 16.21
CA LYS A 259 -17.07 -4.38 16.89
C LYS A 259 -15.66 -3.83 16.89
N ARG A 260 -14.94 -4.02 18.00
CA ARG A 260 -13.53 -3.61 18.10
C ARG A 260 -12.68 -4.36 17.07
N LEU A 261 -11.92 -3.61 16.27
CA LEU A 261 -10.94 -4.16 15.34
C LEU A 261 -9.67 -4.54 16.11
N LYS A 262 -9.32 -5.82 16.09
CA LYS A 262 -8.08 -6.33 16.68
C LYS A 262 -7.03 -6.51 15.59
N ALA A 263 -6.39 -5.41 15.19
CA ALA A 263 -5.32 -5.43 14.19
C ALA A 263 -4.06 -4.71 14.71
N ALA A 264 -2.89 -5.25 14.37
CA ALA A 264 -1.63 -4.58 14.68
C ALA A 264 -1.51 -3.29 13.84
N GLY A 265 -1.15 -2.18 14.50
CA GLY A 265 -1.03 -0.88 13.85
C GLY A 265 -2.33 -0.06 13.81
N THR A 266 -3.40 -0.48 14.48
CA THR A 266 -4.62 0.31 14.66
C THR A 266 -4.76 0.81 16.11
N PRO A 267 -5.47 1.93 16.35
CA PRO A 267 -5.85 2.34 17.70
C PRO A 267 -6.59 1.21 18.44
N LYS A 268 -6.31 1.05 19.73
CA LYS A 268 -6.88 -0.06 20.55
C LYS A 268 -8.40 -0.02 20.66
N GLU A 269 -8.98 1.18 20.61
CA GLU A 269 -10.42 1.40 20.74
C GLU A 269 -11.14 1.50 19.39
N LEU A 270 -10.42 1.34 18.27
CA LEU A 270 -11.04 1.43 16.95
C LEU A 270 -12.10 0.33 16.80
N ARG A 271 -13.35 0.72 16.54
CA ARG A 271 -14.40 -0.21 16.13
C ARG A 271 -14.71 -0.03 14.66
N VAL A 272 -15.21 -1.11 14.07
CA VAL A 272 -15.67 -1.19 12.70
C VAL A 272 -17.06 -1.79 12.66
N CYS A 273 -17.84 -1.46 11.65
CA CYS A 273 -19.10 -2.12 11.35
C CYS A 273 -19.20 -2.44 9.86
N ARG A 274 -19.98 -3.46 9.55
CA ARG A 274 -20.33 -3.81 8.17
C ARG A 274 -21.37 -2.83 7.66
N VAL A 275 -21.22 -2.44 6.40
CA VAL A 275 -22.20 -1.67 5.65
C VAL A 275 -22.63 -2.48 4.43
N GLN A 276 -23.93 -2.46 4.14
CA GLN A 276 -24.54 -3.06 2.96
C GLN A 276 -25.64 -2.12 2.46
N SER A 277 -25.97 -2.15 1.16
CA SER A 277 -27.15 -1.46 0.64
C SER A 277 -28.40 -1.88 1.42
N ALA A 278 -29.34 -0.95 1.63
CA ALA A 278 -30.52 -1.20 2.46
C ALA A 278 -31.50 -2.21 1.85
N ASP A 279 -31.57 -2.30 0.52
CA ASP A 279 -32.60 -2.97 -0.31
C ASP A 279 -34.05 -2.54 0.01
#